data_AF-W7BXT2-F1
#
_entry.id   AF-W7BXT2-F1
#
_cell.length_a   1.000
_cell.length_b   1.000
_cell.length_c   1.000
_cell.angle_alpha   90.00
_cell.angle_beta   90.00
_cell.angle_gamma   90.00
#
_symmetry.space_group_name_H-M   'P 1'
#
loop_
_entity.id
_entity.type
_entity.pdbx_description
1 polymer ?
#
loop_
_entity_poly.entity_id
_entity_poly.type
_entity_poly.pdbx_seq_one_letter_code
_entity_poly.pdbx_strand_id
1 'polypeptide(L)'
;MLEKVTDGIHNLNQVDTKVSEAYRYLIENVDELEEGRHVVCHGDVNHNNWLLSEGDELYLVDWDGAMLADPASDLGVLLYQYIPYSEWDGWLGEYGQELTQAFYTRVKWFSICQVLMAMNWQFEHNRKPELARLEILLKKIMEDNEVYETLCE
;
A
#
# COMPACT_ATOMS: atom_id res chain seq x y z
N MET A 1 -2.14 -13.46 1.39
CA MET A 1 -1.32 -12.36 0.81
C MET A 1 0.14 -12.52 1.20
N LEU A 2 0.44 -12.66 2.50
CA LEU A 2 1.80 -12.86 3.00
C LEU A 2 2.56 -14.01 2.30
N GLU A 3 1.94 -15.18 2.11
CA GLU A 3 2.57 -16.30 1.38
C GLU A 3 3.01 -15.93 -0.05
N LYS A 4 2.15 -15.21 -0.80
CA LYS A 4 2.49 -14.74 -2.16
C LYS A 4 3.64 -13.73 -2.15
N VAL A 5 3.71 -12.91 -1.10
CA VAL A 5 4.81 -11.97 -0.88
C VAL A 5 6.08 -12.73 -0.54
N THR A 6 6.03 -13.73 0.35
CA THR A 6 7.20 -14.49 0.81
C THR A 6 7.83 -15.32 -0.32
N ASP A 7 7.03 -15.87 -1.22
CA ASP A 7 7.51 -16.73 -2.31
C ASP A 7 8.45 -16.00 -3.29
N GLY A 8 8.19 -14.71 -3.56
CA GLY A 8 8.99 -13.89 -4.48
C GLY A 8 10.18 -13.18 -3.84
N ILE A 9 10.19 -13.06 -2.50
CA ILE A 9 11.18 -12.23 -1.78
C ILE A 9 12.61 -12.75 -1.95
N HIS A 10 12.83 -14.05 -2.11
CA HIS A 10 14.17 -14.60 -2.32
C HIS A 10 14.87 -14.05 -3.57
N ASN A 11 14.11 -13.67 -4.59
CA ASN A 11 14.63 -13.07 -5.82
C ASN A 11 15.07 -11.61 -5.61
N LEU A 12 14.37 -10.89 -4.71
CA LEU A 12 14.65 -9.50 -4.36
C LEU A 12 15.74 -9.36 -3.28
N ASN A 13 15.84 -10.34 -2.37
CA ASN A 13 16.70 -10.31 -1.18
C ASN A 13 18.21 -10.36 -1.46
N GLN A 14 18.66 -10.56 -2.70
CA GLN A 14 20.08 -10.77 -2.96
C GLN A 14 20.94 -9.50 -2.77
N VAL A 15 20.36 -8.30 -2.66
CA VAL A 15 21.16 -7.05 -2.62
C VAL A 15 20.58 -5.91 -1.74
N ASP A 16 19.28 -5.89 -1.40
CA ASP A 16 18.64 -4.70 -0.80
C ASP A 16 18.25 -4.87 0.69
N THR A 17 18.82 -4.02 1.55
CA THR A 17 18.55 -4.01 3.00
C THR A 17 17.12 -3.60 3.35
N LYS A 18 16.48 -2.75 2.54
CA LYS A 18 15.11 -2.26 2.79
C LYS A 18 14.06 -3.32 2.51
N VAL A 19 14.27 -4.17 1.51
CA VAL A 19 13.39 -5.33 1.25
C VAL A 19 13.38 -6.29 2.44
N SER A 20 14.55 -6.56 3.01
CA SER A 20 14.67 -7.41 4.21
C SER A 20 14.04 -6.77 5.45
N GLU A 21 14.18 -5.45 5.64
CA GLU A 21 13.50 -4.71 6.73
C GLU A 21 11.98 -4.76 6.57
N ALA A 22 11.48 -4.53 5.35
CA ALA A 22 10.06 -4.59 5.03
C ALA A 22 9.48 -5.98 5.28
N TYR A 23 10.19 -7.03 4.86
CA TYR A 23 9.81 -8.40 5.13
C TYR A 23 9.68 -8.68 6.63
N ARG A 24 10.67 -8.24 7.42
CA ARG A 24 10.63 -8.40 8.88
C ARG A 24 9.43 -7.68 9.49
N TYR A 25 9.17 -6.44 9.06
CA TYR A 25 8.01 -5.67 9.51
C TYR A 25 6.69 -6.44 9.25
N LEU A 26 6.53 -7.03 8.07
CA LEU A 26 5.32 -7.81 7.75
C LEU A 26 5.11 -8.99 8.69
N ILE A 27 6.17 -9.74 9.00
CA ILE A 27 6.11 -10.91 9.90
C ILE A 27 5.84 -10.47 11.35
N GLU A 28 6.48 -9.40 11.81
CA GLU A 28 6.33 -8.92 13.19
C GLU A 28 4.93 -8.34 13.48
N ASN A 29 4.26 -7.79 12.47
CA ASN A 29 2.99 -7.07 12.65
C ASN A 29 1.76 -7.87 12.19
N VAL A 30 1.91 -9.04 11.57
CA VAL A 30 0.77 -9.79 10.99
C VAL A 30 -0.25 -10.22 12.04
N ASP A 31 0.21 -10.62 13.23
CA ASP A 31 -0.66 -11.08 14.32
C ASP A 31 -1.38 -9.92 15.04
N GLU A 32 -0.89 -8.68 14.86
CA GLU A 32 -1.48 -7.46 15.44
C GLU A 32 -2.53 -6.81 14.52
N LEU A 33 -2.69 -7.32 13.30
CA LEU A 33 -3.74 -6.85 12.40
C LEU A 33 -5.09 -7.29 12.94
N GLU A 34 -5.78 -6.39 13.62
CA GLU A 34 -7.17 -6.60 14.02
C GLU A 34 -8.00 -7.01 12.79
N GLU A 35 -8.89 -7.99 12.99
CA GLU A 35 -9.79 -8.45 11.95
C GLU A 35 -10.75 -7.31 11.57
N GLY A 36 -10.39 -6.59 10.50
CA GLY A 36 -11.11 -5.43 10.02
C GLY A 36 -12.40 -5.81 9.29
N ARG A 37 -13.23 -4.79 9.04
CA ARG A 37 -14.36 -4.94 8.11
C ARG A 37 -13.84 -5.31 6.73
N HIS A 38 -14.48 -6.29 6.09
CA HIS A 38 -14.20 -6.61 4.69
C HIS A 38 -15.13 -5.82 3.79
N VAL A 39 -14.57 -5.13 2.80
CA VAL A 39 -15.29 -4.37 1.78
C VAL A 39 -14.85 -4.83 0.40
N VAL A 40 -15.58 -4.43 -0.64
CA VAL A 40 -15.11 -4.61 -2.01
C VAL A 40 -13.94 -3.64 -2.23
N CYS A 41 -12.75 -4.20 -2.40
CA CYS A 41 -11.56 -3.50 -2.86
C CYS A 41 -11.35 -3.78 -4.34
N HIS A 42 -10.87 -2.80 -5.08
CA HIS A 42 -10.48 -2.89 -6.48
C HIS A 42 -9.24 -3.75 -6.67
N GLY A 43 -8.25 -3.64 -5.76
CA GLY A 43 -7.00 -4.41 -5.82
C GLY A 43 -5.94 -3.86 -6.78
N ASP A 44 -6.23 -2.74 -7.47
CA ASP A 44 -5.25 -2.01 -8.31
C ASP A 44 -5.70 -0.55 -8.56
N VAL A 45 -5.76 0.27 -7.51
CA VAL A 45 -6.23 1.67 -7.60
C VAL A 45 -5.18 2.65 -8.15
N ASN A 46 -4.31 2.19 -9.06
CA ASN A 46 -3.28 3.00 -9.71
C ASN A 46 -3.90 4.09 -10.61
N HIS A 47 -3.27 5.28 -10.70
CA HIS A 47 -3.72 6.41 -11.55
C HIS A 47 -4.01 6.03 -13.01
N ASN A 48 -3.38 4.99 -13.56
CA ASN A 48 -3.66 4.50 -14.92
C ASN A 48 -5.07 3.90 -15.08
N ASN A 49 -5.72 3.51 -13.98
CA ASN A 49 -7.07 2.95 -13.95
C ASN A 49 -8.14 4.02 -13.68
N TRP A 50 -7.75 5.29 -13.57
CA TRP A 50 -8.66 6.42 -13.37
C TRP A 50 -8.88 7.17 -14.68
N LEU A 51 -10.14 7.44 -15.02
CA LEU A 51 -10.54 8.21 -16.20
C LEU A 51 -11.32 9.44 -15.76
N LEU A 52 -10.89 10.62 -16.21
CA LEU A 52 -11.61 11.88 -16.01
C LEU A 52 -12.36 12.23 -17.30
N SER A 53 -13.68 12.39 -17.22
CA SER A 53 -14.48 12.83 -18.36
C SER A 53 -14.37 14.34 -18.59
N GLU A 54 -14.79 14.82 -19.77
CA GLU A 54 -14.92 16.26 -20.05
C GLU A 54 -15.92 16.96 -19.11
N GLY A 55 -16.81 16.20 -18.47
CA GLY A 55 -17.78 16.67 -17.50
C GLY A 55 -17.29 16.70 -16.05
N ASP A 56 -15.98 16.50 -15.81
CA ASP A 56 -15.38 16.44 -14.47
C ASP A 56 -15.87 15.24 -13.63
N GLU A 57 -16.23 14.14 -14.30
CA GLU A 57 -16.61 12.89 -13.65
C GLU A 57 -15.42 11.94 -13.62
N LEU A 58 -15.18 11.34 -12.45
CA LEU A 58 -14.08 10.42 -12.23
C LEU A 58 -14.58 8.98 -12.24
N TYR A 59 -13.99 8.15 -13.10
CA TYR A 59 -14.31 6.73 -13.25
C TYR A 59 -13.10 5.88 -12.87
N LEU A 60 -13.37 4.74 -12.22
CA LEU A 60 -12.38 3.71 -11.92
C LEU A 60 -12.72 2.46 -12.75
N VAL A 61 -11.78 2.01 -13.56
CA VAL A 61 -11.92 0.87 -14.49
C VAL A 61 -10.96 -0.26 -14.11
N ASP A 62 -11.10 -1.42 -14.76
CA ASP A 62 -10.25 -2.62 -14.56
C ASP A 62 -10.48 -3.35 -13.21
N TRP A 63 -11.73 -3.77 -12.99
CA TRP A 63 -12.17 -4.47 -11.78
C TRP A 63 -11.79 -5.96 -11.73
N ASP A 64 -10.90 -6.45 -12.60
CA ASP A 64 -10.51 -7.87 -12.63
C ASP A 64 -9.77 -8.31 -11.35
N GLY A 65 -9.15 -7.36 -10.65
CA GLY A 65 -8.48 -7.56 -9.36
C GLY A 65 -9.41 -7.50 -8.13
N ALA A 66 -10.72 -7.29 -8.33
CA ALA A 66 -11.62 -6.98 -7.23
C ALA A 66 -11.75 -8.13 -6.23
N MET A 67 -11.72 -7.80 -4.94
CA MET A 67 -11.75 -8.77 -3.85
C MET A 67 -12.48 -8.24 -2.61
N LEU A 68 -12.97 -9.14 -1.76
CA LEU A 68 -13.39 -8.79 -0.40
C LEU A 68 -12.16 -8.76 0.50
N ALA A 69 -11.78 -7.56 0.96
CA ALA A 69 -10.56 -7.35 1.74
C ALA A 69 -10.71 -6.17 2.72
N ASP A 70 -9.70 -5.97 3.57
CA ASP A 70 -9.61 -4.78 4.41
C ASP A 70 -9.49 -3.52 3.52
N PRO A 71 -10.25 -2.44 3.79
CA PRO A 71 -10.17 -1.20 3.01
C PRO A 71 -8.75 -0.59 2.96
N ALA A 72 -7.91 -0.86 3.96
CA ALA A 72 -6.51 -0.45 3.98
C ALA A 72 -5.71 -0.95 2.78
N SER A 73 -6.16 -2.01 2.10
CA SER A 73 -5.54 -2.52 0.88
C SER A 73 -5.56 -1.48 -0.25
N ASP A 74 -6.73 -0.93 -0.61
CA ASP A 74 -6.79 0.11 -1.64
C ASP A 74 -6.36 1.47 -1.08
N LEU A 75 -6.77 1.77 0.16
CA LEU A 75 -6.48 3.07 0.77
C LEU A 75 -4.98 3.29 0.94
N GLY A 76 -4.20 2.27 1.27
CA GLY A 76 -2.75 2.41 1.39
C GLY A 76 -2.08 2.83 0.08
N VAL A 77 -2.56 2.33 -1.05
CA VAL A 77 -2.08 2.75 -2.39
C VAL A 77 -2.39 4.23 -2.60
N LEU A 78 -3.62 4.66 -2.33
CA LEU A 78 -4.03 6.05 -2.53
C LEU A 78 -3.26 7.01 -1.63
N LEU A 79 -3.20 6.70 -0.34
CA LEU A 79 -2.57 7.53 0.69
C LEU A 79 -1.07 7.69 0.44
N TYR A 80 -0.33 6.59 0.26
CA TYR A 80 1.13 6.68 0.09
C TYR A 80 1.56 7.26 -1.27
N GLN A 81 0.73 7.17 -2.31
CA GLN A 81 1.14 7.59 -3.66
C GLN A 81 0.59 8.96 -4.08
N TYR A 82 -0.60 9.34 -3.62
CA TYR A 82 -1.30 10.51 -4.16
C TYR A 82 -1.63 11.58 -3.13
N ILE A 83 -1.73 11.24 -1.83
CA ILE A 83 -2.16 12.19 -0.80
C ILE A 83 -0.97 12.61 0.09
N PRO A 84 -0.72 13.93 0.28
CA PRO A 84 0.28 14.40 1.24
C PRO A 84 -0.03 13.92 2.66
N TYR A 85 0.98 13.51 3.44
CA TYR A 85 0.79 12.98 4.81
C TYR A 85 -0.02 13.90 5.71
N SER A 86 0.20 15.22 5.61
CA SER A 86 -0.54 16.25 6.38
C SER A 86 -2.04 16.31 6.07
N GLU A 87 -2.48 15.71 4.96
CA GLU A 87 -3.88 15.72 4.51
C GLU A 87 -4.59 14.39 4.76
N TRP A 88 -3.90 13.37 5.28
CA TRP A 88 -4.46 12.03 5.44
C TRP A 88 -5.71 11.99 6.33
N ASP A 89 -5.69 12.67 7.47
CA ASP A 89 -6.83 12.71 8.39
C ASP A 89 -8.07 13.33 7.74
N GLY A 90 -7.92 14.49 7.12
CA GLY A 90 -9.02 15.16 6.41
C GLY A 90 -9.54 14.36 5.22
N TRP A 91 -8.63 13.81 4.41
CA TRP A 91 -9.00 12.99 3.25
C TRP A 91 -9.73 11.72 3.67
N LEU A 92 -9.27 11.05 4.72
CA LEU A 92 -9.93 9.87 5.28
C LEU A 92 -11.28 10.24 5.91
N GLY A 93 -11.39 11.41 6.54
CA GLY A 93 -12.64 11.96 7.05
C GLY A 93 -13.70 12.10 5.96
N GLU A 94 -13.35 12.66 4.80
CA GLU A 94 -14.24 12.75 3.63
C GLU A 94 -14.58 11.37 3.05
N TYR A 95 -13.64 10.42 3.08
CA TYR A 95 -13.88 9.03 2.69
C TYR A 95 -14.80 8.29 3.68
N GLY A 96 -14.92 8.76 4.93
CA GLY A 96 -15.68 8.10 6.00
C GLY A 96 -14.88 7.03 6.74
N GLN A 97 -13.57 7.19 6.84
CA GLN A 97 -12.65 6.32 7.60
C GLN A 97 -11.90 7.16 8.63
N GLU A 98 -11.79 6.67 9.86
CA GLU A 98 -11.01 7.32 10.91
C GLU A 98 -9.55 6.85 10.86
N LEU A 99 -8.60 7.80 10.97
CA LEU A 99 -7.17 7.52 11.05
C LEU A 99 -6.77 7.12 12.48
N THR A 100 -7.16 5.92 12.87
CA THR A 100 -6.72 5.31 14.13
C THR A 100 -5.35 4.65 13.98
N GLN A 101 -4.68 4.39 15.10
CA GLN A 101 -3.42 3.65 15.06
C GLN A 101 -3.56 2.27 14.40
N ALA A 102 -4.60 1.52 14.78
CA ALA A 102 -4.84 0.20 14.22
C ALA A 102 -5.05 0.27 12.71
N PHE A 103 -5.77 1.28 12.22
CA PHE A 103 -5.98 1.49 10.79
C PHE A 103 -4.68 1.88 10.07
N TYR A 104 -3.87 2.78 10.66
CA TYR A 104 -2.56 3.15 10.13
C TYR A 104 -1.63 1.94 9.99
N THR A 105 -1.53 1.08 11.01
CA THR A 105 -0.71 -0.15 10.95
C THR A 105 -1.16 -1.05 9.80
N ARG A 106 -2.47 -1.21 9.57
CA ARG A 106 -2.98 -1.97 8.42
C ARG A 106 -2.62 -1.30 7.10
N VAL A 107 -2.78 0.02 6.97
CA VAL A 107 -2.40 0.80 5.78
C VAL A 107 -0.93 0.57 5.43
N LYS A 108 -0.03 0.68 6.40
CA LYS A 108 1.40 0.43 6.21
C LYS A 108 1.68 -1.02 5.80
N TRP A 109 1.09 -1.98 6.51
CA TRP A 109 1.28 -3.42 6.23
C TRP A 109 0.82 -3.81 4.82
N PHE A 110 -0.39 -3.41 4.41
CA PHE A 110 -0.92 -3.72 3.07
C PHE A 110 -0.15 -2.99 1.96
N SER A 111 0.30 -1.77 2.21
CA SER A 111 1.12 -1.02 1.24
C SER A 111 2.47 -1.69 1.00
N ILE A 112 3.13 -2.17 2.06
CA ILE A 112 4.38 -2.93 1.93
C ILE A 112 4.14 -4.21 1.13
N CYS A 113 3.08 -4.98 1.43
CA CYS A 113 2.75 -6.19 0.68
C CYS A 113 2.61 -5.91 -0.83
N GLN A 114 1.86 -4.87 -1.20
CA GLN A 114 1.63 -4.53 -2.60
C GLN A 114 2.90 -4.04 -3.29
N VAL A 115 3.71 -3.23 -2.62
CA VAL A 115 4.99 -2.78 -3.20
C VAL A 115 5.93 -3.96 -3.43
N LEU A 116 6.06 -4.88 -2.48
CA LEU A 116 6.91 -6.07 -2.65
C LEU A 116 6.41 -6.99 -3.76
N MET A 117 5.09 -7.19 -3.89
CA MET A 117 4.51 -7.95 -5.00
C MET A 117 4.79 -7.29 -6.35
N ALA A 118 4.62 -5.97 -6.44
CA ALA A 118 4.91 -5.21 -7.64
C ALA A 118 6.41 -5.27 -7.99
N MET A 119 7.31 -5.15 -7.00
CA MET A 119 8.75 -5.25 -7.19
C MET A 119 9.14 -6.60 -7.76
N ASN A 120 8.59 -7.70 -7.23
CA ASN A 120 8.87 -9.04 -7.74
C ASN A 120 8.47 -9.15 -9.23
N TRP A 121 7.29 -8.67 -9.58
CA TRP A 121 6.83 -8.67 -10.98
C TRP A 121 7.75 -7.81 -11.88
N GLN A 122 8.10 -6.59 -11.47
CA GLN A 122 9.00 -5.73 -12.27
C GLN A 122 10.39 -6.36 -12.44
N PHE A 123 10.90 -7.01 -11.39
CA PHE A 123 12.18 -7.70 -11.41
C PHE A 123 12.17 -8.87 -12.41
N GLU A 124 11.17 -9.76 -12.33
CA GLU A 124 11.01 -10.91 -13.23
C GLU A 124 10.91 -10.48 -14.71
N HIS A 125 10.35 -9.29 -14.98
CA HIS A 125 10.17 -8.74 -16.32
C HIS A 125 11.29 -7.78 -16.76
N ASN A 126 12.38 -7.66 -16.00
CA ASN A 126 13.52 -6.77 -16.28
C ASN A 126 13.14 -5.28 -16.45
N ARG A 127 12.11 -4.83 -15.72
CA ARG A 127 11.55 -3.46 -15.75
C ARG A 127 12.29 -2.56 -14.75
N LYS A 128 13.56 -2.28 -15.03
CA LYS A 128 14.47 -1.56 -14.10
C LYS A 128 13.98 -0.17 -13.68
N PRO A 129 13.45 0.70 -14.57
CA PRO A 129 12.95 2.01 -14.16
C PRO A 129 11.77 1.93 -13.18
N GLU A 130 10.86 1.00 -13.41
CA GLU A 130 9.70 0.75 -12.55
C GLU A 130 10.13 0.16 -11.22
N LEU A 131 11.08 -0.77 -11.21
CA LEU A 131 11.66 -1.31 -9.99
C LEU A 131 12.29 -0.21 -9.12
N ALA A 132 13.10 0.67 -9.72
CA ALA A 132 13.71 1.80 -8.99
C ALA A 132 12.68 2.77 -8.40
N ARG A 133 11.53 2.98 -9.07
CA ARG A 133 10.42 3.77 -8.51
C ARG A 133 9.81 3.10 -7.28
N LEU A 134 9.63 1.78 -7.34
CA LEU A 134 9.10 0.99 -6.23
C LEU A 134 10.08 0.91 -5.06
N GLU A 135 11.39 0.89 -5.29
CA GLU A 135 12.41 0.99 -4.24
C GLU A 135 12.30 2.31 -3.46
N ILE A 136 12.08 3.43 -4.18
CA ILE A 136 11.86 4.75 -3.56
C ILE A 136 10.56 4.75 -2.75
N LEU A 137 9.48 4.16 -3.28
CA LEU A 137 8.20 4.06 -2.58
C LEU A 137 8.31 3.17 -1.33
N LEU A 138 8.98 2.02 -1.44
CA LEU A 138 9.23 1.14 -0.30
C LEU A 138 10.00 1.88 0.78
N LYS A 139 11.07 2.59 0.40
CA LYS A 139 11.84 3.42 1.33
C LYS A 139 10.96 4.48 2.00
N LYS A 140 10.12 5.19 1.24
CA LYS A 140 9.15 6.17 1.77
C LYS A 140 8.22 5.54 2.81
N ILE A 141 7.65 4.37 2.54
CA ILE A 141 6.74 3.67 3.46
C ILE A 141 7.50 3.18 4.71
N MET A 142 8.72 2.67 4.54
CA MET A 142 9.51 2.15 5.66
C MET A 142 10.03 3.27 6.57
N GLU A 143 10.40 4.41 6.00
CA GLU A 143 10.87 5.60 6.74
C GLU A 143 9.73 6.48 7.26
N ASP A 144 8.50 6.19 6.84
CA ASP A 144 7.29 6.80 7.40
C ASP A 144 7.15 6.42 8.88
N ASN A 145 7.76 7.27 9.71
CA ASN A 145 7.59 7.34 11.15
C ASN A 145 6.85 8.64 11.53
N GLU A 146 6.53 9.50 10.55
CA GLU A 146 5.82 10.76 10.73
C GLU A 146 4.32 10.49 10.67
N VAL A 147 3.74 10.19 11.84
CA VAL A 147 2.36 10.40 12.33
C VAL A 147 2.03 9.24 13.29
N TYR A 148 2.72 9.24 14.43
CA TYR A 148 2.21 8.64 15.66
C TYR A 148 2.22 9.72 16.76
N GLU A 149 3.25 10.58 16.79
CA GLU A 149 3.34 11.70 17.74
C GLU A 149 2.18 12.71 17.61
N THR A 150 1.59 12.89 16.42
CA THR A 150 0.46 13.80 16.18
C THR A 150 -0.93 13.18 16.32
N LEU A 151 -1.06 11.85 16.47
CA LEU A 151 -2.36 11.16 16.65
C LEU A 151 -2.71 10.90 18.13
N CYS A 152 -1.79 11.21 19.04
CA CYS A 152 -1.90 10.97 20.48
C CYS A 152 -1.90 12.25 21.33
N GLU A 153 -1.95 13.44 20.72
CA GLU A 153 -2.21 14.73 21.39
C GLU A 153 -3.61 15.26 21.05
#